data_AF-A0A9P8E217-F1
#
_entry.id   AF-A0A9P8E217-F1
#
_cell.length_a   1.000
_cell.length_b   1.000
_cell.length_c   1.000
_cell.angle_alpha   90.00
_cell.angle_beta   90.00
_cell.angle_gamma   90.00
#
_symmetry.space_group_name_H-M   'P 1'
#
loop_
_entity.id
_entity.type
_entity.pdbx_description
1 polymer ?
#
loop_
_entity_poly.entity_id
_entity_poly.type
_entity_poly.pdbx_seq_one_letter_code
_entity_poly.pdbx_strand_id
1 'polypeptide(L)'
;GAIPDRNHAIDHVLRFATEYSMDQFASKVVEKCLKIGGTEFLDRYLDRVCEARADRPRMPLIDVAGDQFGNYLIQYILSHADAQRREVVASHIRKHMVSLRGSKYGSRVAMLCSNPAVATRPGPPTGISMGRNAGGFGERPYTGPRGFSYGGGYR
;
A
#
# COMPACT_ATOMS: atom_id res chain seq x y z
N GLY A 1 26.41 -19.33 18.29
CA GLY A 1 27.22 -18.43 17.45
C GLY A 1 27.66 -17.27 18.30
N ALA A 2 28.95 -16.93 18.27
CA ALA A 2 29.51 -15.89 19.12
C ALA A 2 28.94 -14.51 18.72
N ILE A 3 28.75 -13.62 19.70
CA ILE A 3 28.28 -12.25 19.51
C ILE A 3 29.06 -11.48 18.40
N PRO A 4 30.39 -11.60 18.24
CA PRO A 4 31.13 -10.92 17.18
C PRO A 4 30.77 -11.37 15.75
N ASP A 5 30.42 -12.65 15.56
CA ASP A 5 30.03 -13.18 14.24
C ASP A 5 28.66 -12.61 13.81
N ARG A 6 27.76 -12.46 14.79
CA ARG A 6 26.44 -11.89 14.57
C ARG A 6 26.53 -10.43 14.12
N ASN A 7 27.39 -9.63 14.76
CA ASN A 7 27.55 -8.22 14.41
C ASN A 7 28.15 -8.06 13.00
N HIS A 8 29.16 -8.85 12.64
CA HIS A 8 29.70 -8.86 11.27
C HIS A 8 28.65 -9.23 10.22
N ALA A 9 27.82 -10.24 10.50
CA ALA A 9 26.75 -10.62 9.59
C ALA A 9 25.70 -9.50 9.43
N ILE A 10 25.34 -8.82 10.51
CA ILE A 10 24.44 -7.66 10.49
C ILE A 10 25.03 -6.52 9.65
N ASP A 11 26.31 -6.20 9.85
CA ASP A 11 27.00 -5.15 9.10
C ASP A 11 27.02 -5.44 7.60
N HIS A 12 27.22 -6.71 7.23
CA HIS A 12 27.15 -7.14 5.84
C HIS A 12 25.74 -6.98 5.25
N VAL A 13 24.71 -7.40 5.97
CA VAL A 13 23.30 -7.22 5.55
C VAL A 13 22.98 -5.73 5.35
N LEU A 14 23.43 -4.87 6.27
CA LEU A 14 23.18 -3.43 6.19
C LEU A 14 23.93 -2.78 5.03
N ARG A 15 25.11 -3.28 4.65
CA ARG A 15 25.88 -2.80 3.48
C ARG A 15 25.10 -2.94 2.18
N PHE A 16 24.35 -4.03 2.04
CA PHE A 16 23.54 -4.34 0.85
C PHE A 16 22.04 -4.25 1.15
N ALA A 17 21.64 -3.39 2.09
CA ALA A 17 20.27 -3.35 2.60
C ALA A 17 19.23 -3.16 1.49
N THR A 18 19.52 -2.27 0.53
CA THR A 18 18.60 -1.99 -0.57
C THR A 18 18.45 -3.19 -1.50
N GLU A 19 19.57 -3.76 -1.95
CA GLU A 19 19.64 -4.90 -2.85
C GLU A 19 19.00 -6.13 -2.22
N TYR A 20 19.33 -6.43 -0.96
CA TYR A 20 18.77 -7.58 -0.25
C TYR A 20 17.28 -7.45 0.01
N SER A 21 16.78 -6.23 0.20
CA SER A 21 15.35 -6.01 0.38
C SER A 21 14.52 -6.34 -0.86
N MET A 22 15.12 -6.27 -2.04
CA MET A 22 14.48 -6.56 -3.33
C MET A 22 14.84 -7.94 -3.89
N ASP A 23 15.58 -8.75 -3.13
CA ASP A 23 15.90 -10.12 -3.52
C ASP A 23 14.87 -11.12 -2.96
N GLN A 24 14.55 -12.15 -3.75
CA GLN A 24 13.53 -13.15 -3.41
C GLN A 24 13.84 -13.93 -2.12
N PHE A 25 15.12 -14.14 -1.80
CA PHE A 25 15.56 -14.92 -0.65
C PHE A 25 16.22 -14.05 0.42
N ALA A 26 17.07 -13.10 0.03
CA ALA A 26 17.75 -12.23 0.99
C ALA A 26 16.78 -11.30 1.73
N SER A 27 15.64 -10.96 1.13
CA SER A 27 14.59 -10.18 1.82
C SER A 27 14.07 -10.89 3.07
N LYS A 28 14.13 -12.22 3.12
CA LYS A 28 13.77 -13.00 4.32
C LYS A 28 14.78 -12.88 5.44
N VAL A 29 16.06 -12.65 5.09
CA VAL A 29 17.11 -12.34 6.08
C VAL A 29 16.87 -10.95 6.64
N VAL A 30 16.61 -9.96 5.78
CA VAL A 30 16.28 -8.60 6.21
C VAL A 30 15.02 -8.58 7.08
N GLU A 31 13.98 -9.32 6.70
CA GLU A 31 12.74 -9.48 7.48
C GLU A 31 13.02 -10.02 8.89
N LYS A 32 13.86 -11.06 9.00
CA LYS A 32 14.28 -11.59 10.31
C LYS A 32 15.04 -10.54 11.10
N CYS A 33 16.02 -9.86 10.48
CA CYS A 33 16.79 -8.81 11.15
C CYS A 33 15.90 -7.66 11.65
N LEU A 34 14.86 -7.27 10.90
CA LEU A 34 13.87 -6.28 11.35
C LEU A 34 13.05 -6.77 12.55
N LYS A 35 12.70 -8.06 12.60
CA LYS A 35 11.88 -8.65 13.68
C LYS A 35 12.65 -8.90 14.97
N ILE A 36 13.92 -9.30 14.89
CA ILE A 36 14.71 -9.71 16.07
C ILE A 36 15.91 -8.81 16.37
N GLY A 37 16.31 -7.94 15.44
CA GLY A 37 17.46 -7.03 15.59
C GLY A 37 17.16 -5.76 16.39
N GLY A 38 15.88 -5.56 16.75
CA GLY A 38 15.44 -4.42 17.55
C GLY A 38 15.58 -3.07 16.85
N THR A 39 15.50 -2.02 17.65
CA THR A 39 15.58 -0.62 17.21
C THR A 39 16.93 -0.27 16.60
N GLU A 40 18.03 -0.82 17.11
CA GLU A 40 19.38 -0.56 16.57
C GLU A 40 19.50 -1.00 15.10
N PHE A 41 19.04 -2.21 14.77
CA PHE A 41 19.07 -2.67 13.38
C PHE A 41 18.17 -1.82 12.48
N LEU A 42 16.97 -1.48 12.97
CA LEU A 42 16.01 -0.69 12.22
C LEU A 42 16.56 0.71 11.91
N ASP A 43 17.25 1.39 12.84
CA ASP A 43 17.82 2.72 12.58
C ASP A 43 18.85 2.63 11.47
N ARG A 44 19.81 1.71 11.61
CA ARG A 44 20.87 1.52 10.63
C ARG A 44 20.33 1.10 9.26
N TYR A 45 19.23 0.34 9.25
CA TYR A 45 18.55 -0.02 8.01
C TYR A 45 17.89 1.21 7.37
N LEU A 46 17.16 2.01 8.15
CA LEU A 46 16.52 3.24 7.67
C LEU A 46 17.53 4.25 7.17
N ASP A 47 18.67 4.40 7.84
CA ASP A 47 19.77 5.26 7.36
C ASP A 47 20.16 4.87 5.94
N ARG A 48 20.25 3.58 5.63
CA ARG A 48 20.67 3.09 4.30
C ARG A 48 19.61 3.21 3.22
N VAL A 49 18.34 2.97 3.55
CA VAL A 49 17.26 3.03 2.54
C VAL A 49 16.69 4.43 2.34
N CYS A 50 16.83 5.31 3.35
CA CYS A 50 16.44 6.72 3.26
C CYS A 50 17.58 7.62 2.79
N GLU A 51 18.81 7.11 2.66
CA GLU A 51 19.95 7.87 2.15
C GLU A 51 19.68 8.35 0.71
N ALA A 52 19.67 9.67 0.55
CA ALA A 52 19.62 10.27 -0.77
C ALA A 52 20.98 10.10 -1.45
N ARG A 53 20.97 9.50 -2.64
CA ARG A 53 22.17 9.25 -3.43
C ARG A 53 22.31 10.32 -4.53
N ALA A 54 23.48 10.93 -4.65
CA ALA A 54 23.72 11.98 -5.66
C ALA A 54 23.61 11.43 -7.10
N ASP A 55 23.91 10.15 -7.29
CA ASP A 55 23.84 9.44 -8.57
C ASP A 55 22.44 8.92 -8.91
N ARG A 56 21.50 8.92 -7.95
CA ARG A 56 20.15 8.36 -8.15
C ARG A 56 19.08 9.34 -7.68
N PRO A 57 18.24 9.88 -8.59
CA PRO A 57 17.22 10.87 -8.23
C PRO A 57 16.10 10.29 -7.37
N ARG A 58 15.89 8.97 -7.39
CA ARG A 58 14.85 8.28 -6.63
C ARG A 58 15.47 7.62 -5.40
N MET A 59 14.94 7.96 -4.23
CA MET A 59 15.36 7.40 -2.95
C MET A 59 15.13 5.88 -2.91
N PRO A 60 16.11 5.08 -2.44
CA PRO A 60 16.01 3.62 -2.41
C PRO A 60 14.75 3.10 -1.70
N LEU A 61 14.32 3.75 -0.63
CA LEU A 61 13.08 3.44 0.09
C LEU A 61 11.86 3.31 -0.84
N ILE A 62 11.78 4.16 -1.87
CA ILE A 62 10.64 4.21 -2.79
C ILE A 62 10.70 3.07 -3.81
N ASP A 63 11.89 2.58 -4.10
CA ASP A 63 12.09 1.39 -4.93
C ASP A 63 11.74 0.14 -4.13
N VAL A 64 12.23 0.03 -2.88
CA VAL A 64 11.89 -1.07 -1.97
C VAL A 64 10.37 -1.12 -1.69
N ALA A 65 9.73 0.03 -1.47
CA ALA A 65 8.28 0.11 -1.26
C ALA A 65 7.46 -0.35 -2.47
N GLY A 66 7.99 -0.18 -3.68
CA GLY A 66 7.35 -0.57 -4.93
C GLY A 66 7.73 -1.95 -5.46
N ASP A 67 8.63 -2.66 -4.76
CA ASP A 67 9.16 -3.96 -5.17
C ASP A 67 8.27 -5.13 -4.70
N GLN A 68 8.29 -6.25 -5.42
CA GLN A 68 7.48 -7.44 -5.13
C GLN A 68 7.85 -8.16 -3.83
N PHE A 69 9.06 -7.99 -3.31
CA PHE A 69 9.52 -8.53 -2.04
C PHE A 69 9.68 -7.42 -0.98
N GLY A 70 10.27 -6.30 -1.37
CA GLY A 70 10.56 -5.17 -0.48
C GLY A 70 9.32 -4.54 0.16
N ASN A 71 8.17 -4.55 -0.55
CA ASN A 71 6.93 -3.96 -0.04
C ASN A 71 6.50 -4.55 1.31
N TYR A 72 6.79 -5.84 1.57
CA TYR A 72 6.44 -6.49 2.83
C TYR A 72 7.29 -5.97 4.00
N LEU A 73 8.55 -5.63 3.75
CA LEU A 73 9.44 -5.03 4.76
C LEU A 73 8.95 -3.64 5.16
N ILE A 74 8.56 -2.83 4.17
CA ILE A 74 8.05 -1.48 4.45
C ILE A 74 6.71 -1.53 5.19
N GLN A 75 5.82 -2.44 4.82
CA GLN A 75 4.57 -2.67 5.56
C GLN A 75 4.85 -3.09 7.01
N TYR A 76 5.83 -3.98 7.22
CA TYR A 76 6.24 -4.40 8.56
C TYR A 76 6.71 -3.20 9.40
N ILE A 77 7.62 -2.39 8.85
CA ILE A 77 8.14 -1.19 9.54
C ILE A 77 7.00 -0.23 9.88
N LEU A 78 6.12 0.07 8.93
CA LEU A 78 4.99 0.98 9.16
C LEU A 78 3.99 0.47 10.22
N SER A 79 3.92 -0.84 10.45
CA SER A 79 2.96 -1.44 11.38
C SER A 79 3.54 -1.72 12.76
N HIS A 80 4.86 -1.95 12.88
CA HIS A 80 5.50 -2.41 14.12
C HIS A 80 6.55 -1.44 14.68
N ALA A 81 7.05 -0.50 13.89
CA ALA A 81 7.99 0.49 14.39
C ALA A 81 7.30 1.52 15.30
N ASP A 82 8.11 2.17 16.15
CA ASP A 82 7.66 3.30 16.95
C ASP A 82 7.19 4.47 16.08
N ALA A 83 6.48 5.40 16.71
CA ALA A 83 5.87 6.54 16.01
C ALA A 83 6.90 7.41 15.28
N GLN A 84 8.11 7.57 15.83
CA GLN A 84 9.15 8.41 15.24
C GLN A 84 9.66 7.81 13.93
N ARG A 85 10.06 6.53 13.94
CA ARG A 85 10.56 5.86 12.73
C ARG A 85 9.50 5.67 11.67
N ARG A 86 8.28 5.33 12.10
CA ARG A 86 7.14 5.25 11.20
C ARG A 86 6.91 6.56 10.48
N GLU A 87 7.01 7.69 11.19
CA GLU A 87 6.85 9.01 10.60
C GLU A 87 7.97 9.36 9.62
N VAL A 88 9.22 8.98 9.91
CA VAL A 88 10.34 9.10 8.95
C VAL A 88 9.98 8.42 7.64
N VAL A 89 9.62 7.13 7.67
CA VAL A 89 9.27 6.35 6.46
C VAL A 89 8.04 6.91 5.75
N ALA A 90 6.98 7.24 6.50
CA ALA A 90 5.74 7.76 5.94
C ALA A 90 5.94 9.12 5.27
N SER A 91 6.80 9.99 5.82
CA SER A 91 7.08 11.32 5.26
C SER A 91 7.74 11.24 3.88
N HIS A 92 8.64 10.27 3.67
CA HIS A 92 9.26 10.03 2.37
C HIS A 92 8.26 9.42 1.39
N ILE A 93 7.49 8.41 1.79
CA ILE A 93 6.48 7.78 0.93
C ILE A 93 5.43 8.79 0.47
N ARG A 94 5.01 9.71 1.35
CA ARG A 94 4.03 10.76 1.03
C ARG A 94 4.46 11.68 -0.12
N LYS A 95 5.77 11.84 -0.36
CA LYS A 95 6.31 12.61 -1.49
C LYS A 95 6.17 11.87 -2.83
N HIS A 96 5.95 10.55 -2.80
CA HIS A 96 5.89 9.68 -3.98
C HIS A 96 4.55 8.96 -4.14
N MET A 97 3.48 9.51 -3.55
CA MET A 97 2.14 8.89 -3.52
C MET A 97 1.56 8.63 -4.91
N VAL A 98 1.84 9.51 -5.87
CA VAL A 98 1.36 9.36 -7.26
C VAL A 98 1.86 8.06 -7.87
N SER A 99 3.14 7.73 -7.69
CA SER A 99 3.73 6.49 -8.20
C SER A 99 3.29 5.27 -7.40
N LEU A 100 3.26 5.37 -6.07
CA LEU A 100 3.01 4.20 -5.22
C LEU A 100 1.54 3.77 -5.19
N ARG A 101 0.57 4.70 -5.27
CA ARG A 101 -0.87 4.35 -5.28
C ARG A 101 -1.26 3.48 -6.48
N GLY A 102 -0.66 3.72 -7.65
CA GLY A 102 -0.88 2.94 -8.86
C GLY A 102 0.01 1.70 -8.98
N SER A 103 0.94 1.47 -8.05
CA SER A 103 1.87 0.36 -8.11
C SER A 103 1.20 -0.95 -7.70
N LYS A 104 1.43 -2.02 -8.49
CA LYS A 104 1.00 -3.40 -8.19
C LYS A 104 1.43 -3.83 -6.77
N TYR A 105 2.64 -3.46 -6.36
CA TYR A 105 3.20 -3.85 -5.06
C TYR A 105 3.18 -2.72 -4.03
N GLY A 106 3.27 -1.46 -4.48
CA GLY A 106 3.35 -0.28 -3.60
C GLY A 106 2.01 0.29 -3.12
N SER A 107 0.87 -0.12 -3.70
CA SER A 107 -0.45 0.44 -3.36
C SER A 107 -0.81 0.26 -1.89
N ARG A 108 -0.47 -0.90 -1.30
CA ARG A 108 -0.70 -1.18 0.12
C ARG A 108 0.16 -0.31 1.03
N VAL A 109 1.43 -0.12 0.68
CA VAL A 109 2.36 0.78 1.39
C VAL A 109 1.82 2.22 1.36
N ALA A 110 1.39 2.70 0.19
CA ALA A 110 0.80 4.02 0.05
C ALA A 110 -0.46 4.19 0.92
N MET A 111 -1.30 3.17 1.02
CA MET A 111 -2.50 3.19 1.87
C MET A 111 -2.14 3.38 3.35
N LEU A 112 -1.13 2.67 3.86
CA LEU A 112 -0.67 2.78 5.25
C LEU A 112 -0.14 4.19 5.57
N CYS A 113 0.47 4.87 4.60
CA CYS A 113 0.97 6.23 4.78
C CYS A 113 -0.07 7.33 4.52
N SER A 114 -1.22 7.00 3.93
CA SER A 114 -2.25 7.97 3.55
C SER A 114 -3.15 8.41 4.70
N ASN A 115 -3.21 7.66 5.81
CA ASN A 115 -4.15 7.96 6.88
C ASN A 115 -3.77 7.30 8.23
N PRO A 116 -3.42 8.06 9.27
CA PRO A 116 -3.32 7.52 10.63
C PRO A 116 -4.68 7.07 11.20
N ALA A 117 -5.81 7.46 10.58
CA ALA A 117 -7.17 7.15 10.99
C ALA A 117 -7.84 6.00 10.20
N VAL A 118 -7.11 5.20 9.42
CA VAL A 118 -7.70 3.99 8.79
C VAL A 118 -8.14 2.96 9.84
N ALA A 119 -7.57 2.99 11.05
CA ALA A 119 -8.03 2.17 12.17
C ALA A 119 -9.39 2.60 12.75
N THR A 120 -9.81 3.85 12.55
CA THR A 120 -11.02 4.42 13.18
C THR A 120 -12.18 4.61 12.22
N ARG A 121 -12.08 4.12 10.98
CA ARG A 121 -13.23 4.10 10.07
C ARG A 121 -14.07 2.87 10.38
N PRO A 122 -15.35 3.03 10.80
CA PRO A 122 -16.31 1.95 10.70
C PRO A 122 -16.29 1.45 9.26
N GLY A 123 -16.28 0.13 9.07
CA GLY A 123 -16.24 -0.47 7.74
C GLY A 123 -17.34 0.07 6.82
N PRO A 124 -17.25 -0.15 5.51
CA PRO A 124 -18.38 0.10 4.61
C PRO A 124 -19.63 -0.56 5.20
N PRO A 125 -20.80 0.10 5.21
CA PRO A 125 -22.01 -0.51 5.71
C PRO A 125 -22.23 -1.84 4.98
N THR A 126 -22.14 -2.94 5.73
CA THR A 126 -22.61 -4.26 5.31
C THR A 126 -24.10 -4.15 5.07
N GLY A 127 -24.51 -3.89 3.82
CA GLY A 127 -25.93 -3.75 3.54
C GLY A 127 -26.29 -3.14 2.20
N ILE A 128 -25.71 -3.60 1.09
CA ILE A 128 -26.46 -3.64 -0.18
C ILE A 128 -26.23 -5.03 -0.76
N SER A 129 -27.16 -5.92 -0.46
CA SER A 129 -27.33 -7.20 -1.13
C SER A 129 -27.44 -6.94 -2.62
N MET A 130 -26.41 -7.31 -3.39
CA MET A 130 -26.51 -7.34 -4.84
C MET A 130 -27.49 -8.47 -5.19
N GLY A 131 -28.76 -8.08 -5.34
CA GLY A 131 -29.86 -8.97 -5.71
C GLY A 131 -29.55 -9.61 -7.06
N ARG A 132 -29.29 -10.91 -6.99
CA ARG A 132 -29.12 -11.82 -8.12
C ARG A 132 -30.44 -11.83 -8.91
N ASN A 133 -30.46 -11.19 -10.06
CA ASN A 133 -31.63 -11.14 -10.93
C ASN A 133 -31.86 -12.52 -11.55
N ALA A 134 -32.81 -13.27 -10.98
CA ALA A 134 -33.42 -14.45 -11.57
C ALA A 134 -34.89 -14.11 -11.84
N GLY A 135 -35.33 -14.35 -13.08
CA GLY A 135 -36.54 -13.76 -13.66
C GLY A 135 -37.87 -14.14 -13.01
N GLY A 136 -38.89 -13.34 -13.33
CA GLY A 136 -40.27 -13.62 -12.96
C GLY A 136 -41.23 -12.48 -13.29
N PHE A 137 -41.89 -12.58 -14.44
CA PHE A 137 -43.28 -12.21 -14.77
C PHE A 137 -44.00 -11.12 -13.95
N GLY A 138 -44.51 -10.09 -14.65
CA GLY A 138 -45.53 -9.18 -14.11
C GLY A 138 -45.67 -7.89 -14.93
N GLU A 139 -46.45 -7.95 -16.01
CA GLU A 139 -46.74 -6.83 -16.89
C GLU A 139 -47.43 -5.64 -16.19
N ARG A 140 -47.13 -4.45 -16.73
CA ARG A 140 -47.57 -3.13 -16.27
C ARG A 140 -49.06 -2.88 -16.60
N PRO A 141 -49.83 -2.20 -15.74
CA PRO A 141 -51.13 -1.66 -16.15
C PRO A 141 -50.94 -0.43 -17.04
N TYR A 142 -51.48 -0.54 -18.26
CA TYR A 142 -51.69 0.54 -19.23
C TYR A 142 -52.54 1.67 -18.63
N THR A 143 -52.03 2.90 -18.63
CA THR A 143 -52.84 4.11 -18.46
C THR A 143 -53.07 4.70 -19.85
N GLY A 144 -54.32 4.63 -20.31
CA GLY A 144 -54.72 5.07 -21.64
C GLY A 144 -54.63 6.60 -21.84
N PRO A 145 -54.44 7.08 -23.09
CA PRO A 145 -54.47 8.51 -23.37
C PRO A 145 -55.90 9.03 -23.47
N ARG A 146 -56.17 10.13 -22.76
CA ARG A 146 -57.39 10.93 -22.92
C ARG A 146 -57.43 11.53 -24.31
N GLY A 147 -58.53 11.29 -25.03
CA GLY A 147 -58.83 11.97 -26.28
C GLY A 147 -59.15 13.44 -26.04
N PHE A 148 -58.69 14.28 -26.97
CA PHE A 148 -59.35 15.52 -27.36
C PHE A 148 -59.19 15.67 -28.88
N SER A 149 -60.33 15.83 -29.54
CA SER A 149 -60.51 15.95 -30.98
C SER A 149 -60.76 17.42 -31.36
N TYR A 150 -60.07 17.92 -32.38
CA TYR A 150 -60.37 19.04 -33.30
C TYR A 150 -59.22 19.00 -34.33
N GLY A 151 -59.34 18.98 -35.65
CA GLY A 151 -60.41 19.29 -36.59
C GLY A 151 -59.80 20.14 -37.74
N GLY A 152 -59.76 19.60 -38.97
CA GLY A 152 -59.46 20.32 -40.25
C GLY A 152 -57.97 20.52 -40.56
N GLY A 153 -57.45 20.46 -41.79
CA GLY A 153 -58.01 20.36 -43.13
C GLY A 153 -56.98 20.88 -44.15
N TYR A 154 -56.76 20.15 -45.25
CA TYR A 154 -56.26 20.56 -46.58
C TYR A 154 -54.99 21.45 -46.69
N ARG A 155 -53.89 20.87 -47.18
CA ARG A 155 -53.28 21.17 -48.50
C ARG A 155 -52.12 20.24 -48.79
#